data_AF-A0A060C776-F1
#
_entry.id   AF-A0A060C776-F1
#
_cell.length_a   1.000
_cell.length_b   1.000
_cell.length_c   1.000
_cell.angle_alpha   90.00
_cell.angle_beta   90.00
_cell.angle_gamma   90.00
#
_symmetry.space_group_name_H-M   'P 1'
#
loop_
_entity.id
_entity.type
_entity.pdbx_description
1 polymer ?
#
loop_
_entity_poly.entity_id
_entity_poly.type
_entity_poly.pdbx_seq_one_letter_code
_entity_poly.pdbx_strand_id
1 'polypeptide(L)' 'MKNALFLGFVNHDTLAKVYASSDIFLFPSISETYGNVVVEAMASGCVPVIAKGGGSQALVADGKTGFLCI' A
#
# COMPACT_ATOMS: atom_id res chain seq x y z
N MET A 1 3.67 11.47 -15.89
CA MET A 1 3.60 12.02 -14.52
C MET A 1 4.67 13.08 -14.36
N LYS A 2 4.32 14.37 -14.32
CA LYS A 2 5.32 15.45 -14.14
C LYS A 2 5.84 15.56 -12.69
N ASN A 3 5.08 15.02 -11.72
CA ASN A 3 5.39 15.11 -10.29
C ASN A 3 5.66 13.73 -9.65
N ALA A 4 6.01 12.71 -10.45
CA ALA A 4 6.35 11.39 -9.90
C ALA A 4 7.83 11.31 -9.57
N LEU A 5 8.14 10.76 -8.40
CA LEU A 5 9.50 10.42 -7.97
C LEU A 5 9.68 8.91 -8.06
N PHE A 6 10.67 8.47 -8.84
CA PHE A 6 11.07 7.07 -8.92
C PHE A 6 12.28 6.87 -8.01
N LEU A 7 12.05 6.34 -6.81
CA LEU A 7 13.09 6.22 -5.78
C LEU A 7 14.08 5.07 -6.01
N GLY A 8 13.80 4.19 -6.98
CA GLY A 8 14.59 2.98 -7.19
C GLY A 8 14.44 1.99 -6.03
N PHE A 9 15.52 1.28 -5.69
CA PHE A 9 15.53 0.43 -4.51
C PHE A 9 15.61 1.28 -3.23
N VAL A 10 14.68 1.05 -2.32
CA VAL A 10 14.60 1.72 -1.02
C VAL A 10 14.72 0.65 0.07
N ASN A 11 15.67 0.83 1.00
CA ASN A 11 15.83 -0.07 2.14
C ASN A 11 14.68 0.11 3.16
N HIS A 12 14.54 -0.84 4.10
CA HIS A 12 13.43 -0.84 5.06
C HIS A 12 13.33 0.43 5.91
N ASP A 13 14.46 0.94 6.43
CA ASP A 13 14.48 2.15 7.28
C ASP A 13 13.99 3.40 6.51
N THR A 14 14.36 3.50 5.24
CA THR A 14 13.93 4.61 4.39
C THR A 14 12.50 4.40 3.92
N LEU A 15 12.11 3.16 3.63
CA LEU A 15 10.75 2.81 3.21
C LEU A 15 9.72 3.15 4.29
N ALA A 16 10.03 2.86 5.56
CA ALA A 16 9.19 3.24 6.70
C ALA A 16 8.96 4.76 6.77
N LYS A 17 10.00 5.57 6.47
CA LYS A 17 9.88 7.03 6.40
C LYS A 17 9.03 7.48 5.22
N VAL A 18 9.18 6.82 4.06
CA VAL A 18 8.36 7.10 2.87
C VAL A 18 6.89 6.84 3.17
N TYR A 19 6.57 5.70 3.78
CA TYR A 19 5.20 5.41 4.22
C TYR A 19 4.70 6.46 5.22
N ALA A 20 5.45 6.74 6.29
CA ALA A 20 5.05 7.74 7.29
C ALA A 20 4.90 9.17 6.71
N SER A 21 5.53 9.47 5.58
CA SER A 21 5.38 10.74 4.85
C SER A 21 4.28 10.74 3.77
N SER A 22 3.54 9.65 3.64
CA SER A 22 2.52 9.46 2.59
C SER A 22 1.13 9.29 3.19
N ASP A 23 0.13 9.92 2.58
CA ASP A 23 -1.27 9.79 3.01
C ASP A 23 -1.92 8.49 2.53
N ILE A 24 -1.58 8.05 1.31
CA ILE A 24 -2.22 6.94 0.60
C ILE A 24 -1.17 5.95 0.09
N PHE A 25 -1.44 4.65 0.27
CA PHE A 25 -0.67 3.58 -0.35
C PHE A 25 -1.50 2.87 -1.43
N LEU A 26 -1.06 2.95 -2.68
CA LEU A 26 -1.74 2.34 -3.82
C LEU A 26 -1.06 1.01 -4.20
N PHE A 27 -1.82 -0.08 -4.17
CA PHE A 27 -1.33 -1.42 -4.51
C PHE A 27 -2.31 -2.16 -5.43
N PRO A 28 -2.28 -1.89 -6.74
CA PRO A 28 -3.26 -2.41 -7.71
C PRO A 28 -2.88 -3.83 -8.19
N SER A 29 -2.34 -4.66 -7.30
CA SER A 29 -2.02 -6.06 -7.59
C SER A 29 -3.25 -6.93 -7.41
N ILE A 30 -3.60 -7.72 -8.43
CA ILE A 30 -4.70 -8.71 -8.37
C ILE A 30 -4.21 -10.12 -8.04
N SER A 31 -2.88 -10.31 -7.92
CA SER A 31 -2.25 -11.60 -7.70
C SER A 31 -1.03 -11.48 -6.78
N GLU A 32 -1.24 -11.81 -5.51
CA GLU A 32 -0.21 -11.93 -4.49
C GLU A 32 -0.70 -12.87 -3.38
N THR A 33 0.22 -13.45 -2.62
CA THR A 33 -0.14 -14.42 -1.57
C THR A 33 -0.74 -13.77 -0.33
N TYR A 34 -0.23 -12.61 0.10
CA TYR A 34 -0.66 -11.94 1.33
C TYR A 34 -0.56 -10.41 1.26
N GLY A 35 0.58 -9.87 0.82
CA GLY A 35 0.78 -8.42 0.73
C GLY A 35 1.37 -7.78 1.98
N ASN A 36 2.57 -8.21 2.40
CA ASN A 36 3.30 -7.60 3.52
C ASN A 36 3.42 -6.06 3.39
N VAL A 37 3.63 -5.57 2.18
CA VAL A 37 3.69 -4.14 1.89
C VAL A 37 2.40 -3.38 2.25
N VAL A 38 1.24 -4.04 2.22
CA VAL A 38 -0.05 -3.45 2.63
C VAL A 38 -0.08 -3.28 4.14
N VAL A 39 0.31 -4.30 4.92
CA VAL A 39 0.35 -4.18 6.39
C VAL A 39 1.44 -3.22 6.86
N GLU A 40 2.59 -3.15 6.17
CA GLU A 40 3.65 -2.17 6.46
C GLU A 40 3.17 -0.72 6.25
N ALA A 41 2.47 -0.47 5.13
CA ALA A 41 1.87 0.83 4.85
C ALA A 41 0.79 1.21 5.88
N MET A 42 -0.12 0.28 6.20
CA MET A 42 -1.16 0.47 7.21
C MET A 42 -0.56 0.74 8.61
N ALA A 43 0.47 0.00 9.01
CA ALA A 43 1.17 0.20 10.28
C ALA A 43 1.86 1.58 10.36
N SER A 44 2.22 2.14 9.21
CA SER A 44 2.80 3.48 9.08
C SER A 44 1.75 4.59 9.03
N GLY A 45 0.45 4.25 9.07
CA GLY A 45 -0.67 5.19 9.04
C GLY A 45 -1.19 5.54 7.64
N CYS A 46 -0.68 4.91 6.58
CA CYS A 46 -1.18 5.15 5.23
C CYS A 46 -2.55 4.52 5.03
N VAL A 47 -3.44 5.21 4.30
CA VAL A 47 -4.70 4.62 3.85
C VAL A 47 -4.43 3.71 2.65
N PRO A 48 -4.68 2.39 2.74
CA PRO A 48 -4.45 1.49 1.62
C PRO A 48 -5.60 1.58 0.60
N VAL A 49 -5.24 1.69 -0.68
CA VAL A 49 -6.14 1.52 -1.83
C VAL A 49 -5.58 0.35 -2.63
N ILE A 50 -6.25 -0.80 -2.58
CA ILE A 50 -5.72 -2.06 -3.12
C ILE A 50 -6.71 -2.69 -4.09
N ALA A 51 -6.24 -3.51 -5.03
CA ALA A 51 -7.16 -4.19 -5.94
C ALA A 51 -7.99 -5.25 -5.21
N LYS A 52 -9.18 -5.52 -5.73
CA LYS A 52 -10.10 -6.56 -5.27
C LYS A 52 -9.65 -7.90 -5.82
N GLY A 53 -8.56 -8.42 -5.27
CA GLY A 53 -7.95 -9.67 -5.70
C GLY A 53 -6.81 -10.09 -4.77
N GLY A 54 -6.20 -11.22 -5.10
CA GLY A 54 -5.10 -11.79 -4.33
C GLY A 54 -5.43 -12.04 -2.85
N GLY A 55 -4.38 -12.30 -2.07
CA GLY A 55 -4.49 -12.49 -0.62
C GLY A 55 -4.63 -11.19 0.16
N SER A 56 -4.19 -10.05 -0.41
CA SER A 56 -4.16 -8.78 0.32
C SER A 56 -5.54 -8.17 0.54
N GLN A 57 -6.54 -8.53 -0.28
CA GLN A 57 -7.92 -8.07 -0.11
C GLN A 57 -8.46 -8.33 1.30
N ALA A 58 -8.07 -9.44 1.94
CA ALA A 58 -8.54 -9.79 3.29
C ALA A 58 -7.99 -8.85 4.39
N LEU A 59 -6.97 -8.06 4.09
CA LEU A 59 -6.34 -7.11 5.03
C LEU A 59 -7.11 -5.79 5.13
N VAL A 60 -7.95 -5.47 4.14
CA VAL A 60 -8.63 -4.18 4.04
C VAL A 60 -10.15 -4.39 4.15
N ALA A 61 -10.74 -3.81 5.18
CA ALA A 61 -12.18 -3.65 5.27
C ALA A 61 -12.60 -2.42 4.45
N ASP A 62 -13.19 -2.67 3.29
CA ASP A 62 -13.58 -1.63 2.33
C ASP A 62 -14.45 -0.54 2.97
N GLY A 63 -14.04 0.72 2.78
CA GLY A 63 -14.66 1.91 3.36
C GLY A 63 -14.43 2.10 4.87
N LYS A 64 -13.69 1.21 5.55
CA LYS A 64 -13.40 1.30 6.99
C LYS A 64 -11.93 1.47 7.30
N THR A 65 -11.09 0.58 6.77
CA THR A 65 -9.63 0.59 7.01
C THR A 65 -8.84 0.88 5.74
N GLY A 66 -9.53 1.23 4.66
CA GLY A 66 -8.99 1.48 3.33
C GLY A 66 -10.07 1.31 2.27
N PHE A 67 -9.65 1.18 1.01
CA PHE A 67 -10.56 1.02 -0.13
C PHE A 67 -10.11 -0.13 -1.03
N LEU A 68 -11.09 -0.88 -1.53
CA LEU A 68 -10.88 -1.84 -2.60
C LEU A 68 -11.20 -1.19 -3.96
N CYS A 69 -10.25 -1.24 -4.89
CA CYS A 69 -10.44 -0.87 -6.28
C CYS A 69 -10.56 -2.12 -7.16
N ILE A 70 -11.03 -1.94 -8.40
CA ILE A 70 -11.40 -2.98 -9.37
C ILE A 70 -10.42 -4.16 -9.46
#